data_AF-A0A137S1G8-F1
#
_entry.id   AF-A0A137S1G8-F1
#
_cell.length_a   1.000
_cell.length_b   1.000
_cell.length_c   1.000
_cell.angle_alpha   90.00
_cell.angle_beta   90.00
_cell.angle_gamma   90.00
#
_symmetry.space_group_name_H-M   'P 1'
#
loop_
_entity.id
_entity.type
_entity.pdbx_description
1 polymer ?
#
loop_
_entity_poly.entity_id
_entity_poly.type
_entity_poly.pdbx_seq_one_letter_code
_entity_poly.pdbx_strand_id
1 'polypeptide(L)'
;MTIEALEDITIGGNAPENAGFLAGGETITASGNLEGVDIRTVAGANDAIKRVDSALTTINAIRSELGAVQNRFESTIANLSTTSENLSAANSRIRDADFAAETAELARTQVLQQAGLSVLAQANARPQQVLQLLQG
;
A
#
# COMPACT_ATOMS: atom_id res chain seq x y z
N MET A 1 -3.79 12.00 -28.93
CA MET A 1 -2.89 10.83 -28.88
C MET A 1 -2.32 10.66 -30.27
N THR A 2 -1.11 11.16 -30.50
CA THR A 2 -0.35 10.91 -31.73
C THR A 2 0.34 9.56 -31.56
N ILE A 3 0.18 8.67 -32.56
CA ILE A 3 0.89 7.39 -32.60
C ILE A 3 2.17 7.67 -33.39
N GLU A 4 3.32 7.51 -32.76
CA GLU A 4 4.64 7.60 -33.40
C GLU A 4 5.28 6.21 -33.34
N ALA A 5 5.64 5.63 -34.49
CA ALA A 5 6.44 4.40 -34.47
C ALA A 5 7.88 4.70 -34.06
N LEU A 6 8.43 3.86 -33.19
CA LEU A 6 9.81 3.98 -32.70
C LEU A 6 10.85 3.38 -33.66
N GLU A 7 10.42 2.59 -34.66
CA GLU A 7 11.33 1.93 -35.60
C GLU A 7 10.84 2.01 -37.06
N ASP A 8 11.77 2.38 -37.95
CA ASP A 8 11.56 2.34 -39.40
C ASP A 8 11.79 0.92 -39.94
N ILE A 9 10.78 0.29 -40.56
CA ILE A 9 11.03 -0.88 -41.44
C ILE A 9 11.90 -0.42 -42.61
N THR A 10 13.14 -0.91 -42.63
CA THR A 10 14.09 -0.80 -43.74
C THR A 10 14.09 -2.12 -44.51
N ILE A 11 13.83 -2.08 -45.81
CA ILE A 11 13.83 -3.26 -46.67
C ILE A 11 15.20 -3.43 -47.32
N GLY A 12 15.94 -4.46 -46.94
CA GLY A 12 17.19 -4.86 -47.59
C GLY A 12 16.93 -5.83 -48.75
N GLY A 13 17.57 -5.62 -49.91
CA GLY A 13 17.55 -6.55 -51.04
C GLY A 13 17.64 -5.88 -52.42
N ASN A 14 17.86 -6.68 -53.46
CA ASN A 14 18.13 -6.22 -54.83
C ASN A 14 16.88 -5.99 -55.70
N ALA A 15 15.67 -6.23 -55.20
CA ALA A 15 14.41 -6.08 -55.95
C ALA A 15 13.20 -5.79 -55.06
N PRO A 16 13.16 -4.63 -54.36
CA PRO A 16 12.03 -4.24 -53.50
C PRO A 16 10.70 -4.08 -54.28
N GLU A 17 10.80 -3.92 -55.60
CA GLU A 17 9.68 -3.76 -56.55
C GLU A 17 8.74 -4.98 -56.57
N ASN A 18 9.26 -6.20 -56.34
CA ASN A 18 8.44 -7.42 -56.27
C ASN A 18 7.51 -7.44 -55.05
N ALA A 19 7.84 -6.67 -54.01
CA ALA A 19 7.00 -6.45 -52.85
C ALA A 19 6.20 -5.14 -52.96
N GLY A 20 6.17 -4.50 -54.13
CA GLY A 20 5.37 -3.30 -54.39
C GLY A 20 5.97 -1.99 -53.86
N PHE A 21 7.28 -1.96 -53.61
CA PHE A 21 8.02 -0.77 -53.15
C PHE A 21 8.87 -0.15 -54.25
N LEU A 22 9.19 1.14 -54.14
CA LEU A 22 10.03 1.84 -55.13
C LEU A 22 11.49 1.36 -55.09
N ALA A 23 12.14 1.34 -56.26
CA ALA A 23 13.56 1.00 -56.39
C ALA A 23 14.43 2.02 -55.62
N GLY A 24 15.23 1.54 -54.67
CA GLY A 24 16.06 2.40 -53.79
C GLY A 24 15.72 2.30 -52.31
N GLY A 25 14.67 1.55 -51.94
CA GLY A 25 14.22 1.41 -50.56
C GLY A 25 13.34 2.59 -50.15
N GLU A 26 12.25 2.28 -49.45
CA GLU A 26 11.27 3.27 -49.01
C GLU A 26 11.18 3.24 -47.49
N THR A 27 11.52 4.36 -46.84
CA THR A 27 11.34 4.53 -45.40
C THR A 27 9.89 4.93 -45.14
N ILE A 28 9.06 3.96 -44.72
CA ILE A 28 7.70 4.26 -44.28
C ILE A 28 7.76 4.75 -42.83
N THR A 29 7.80 6.06 -42.59
CA THR A 29 7.71 6.60 -41.23
C THR A 29 6.27 6.49 -40.74
N ALA A 30 6.02 5.78 -39.63
CA ALA A 30 4.68 5.73 -39.07
C ALA A 30 4.38 7.03 -38.30
N SER A 31 3.70 7.95 -38.97
CA SER A 31 3.25 9.23 -38.42
C SER A 31 1.75 9.40 -38.63
N GLY A 32 0.98 9.55 -37.55
CA GLY A 32 -0.44 9.92 -37.59
C GLY A 32 -1.36 8.97 -36.81
N ASN A 33 -2.66 8.99 -37.11
CA ASN A 33 -3.67 8.10 -36.53
C ASN A 33 -4.01 6.95 -37.50
N LEU A 34 -4.85 5.99 -37.09
CA LEU A 34 -5.36 4.93 -37.98
C LEU A 34 -6.45 5.44 -38.95
N GLU A 35 -6.82 6.71 -38.86
CA GLU A 35 -7.93 7.28 -39.62
C GLU A 35 -7.47 7.58 -41.04
N GLY A 36 -8.14 7.02 -42.05
CA GLY A 36 -7.80 7.20 -43.45
C GLY A 36 -6.66 6.32 -43.98
N VAL A 37 -6.22 5.32 -43.22
CA VAL A 37 -5.27 4.31 -43.71
C VAL A 37 -5.90 3.47 -44.82
N ASP A 38 -5.24 3.38 -45.98
CA ASP A 38 -5.65 2.53 -47.11
C ASP A 38 -4.76 1.28 -47.21
N ILE A 39 -5.38 0.10 -47.26
CA ILE A 39 -4.72 -1.22 -47.33
C ILE A 39 -4.78 -1.80 -48.76
N ARG A 40 -5.29 -1.04 -49.74
CA ARG A 40 -5.38 -1.49 -51.14
C ARG A 40 -4.02 -1.60 -51.84
N THR A 41 -2.99 -0.94 -51.32
CA THR A 41 -1.62 -1.01 -51.85
C THR A 41 -0.71 -1.72 -50.85
N VAL A 42 0.36 -2.34 -51.34
CA VAL A 42 1.33 -3.01 -50.46
C VAL A 42 2.00 -1.99 -49.52
N ALA A 43 2.34 -0.80 -50.02
CA ALA A 43 2.88 0.27 -49.20
C ALA A 43 1.92 0.70 -48.07
N GLY A 44 0.63 0.89 -48.39
CA GLY A 44 -0.39 1.27 -47.41
C GLY A 44 -0.69 0.18 -46.37
N ALA A 45 -0.66 -1.09 -46.79
CA ALA A 45 -0.75 -2.23 -45.86
C ALA A 45 0.42 -2.26 -44.86
N ASN A 46 1.64 -1.98 -45.31
CA ASN A 46 2.82 -1.94 -44.44
C ASN A 46 2.80 -0.74 -43.48
N ASP A 47 2.33 0.43 -43.93
CA ASP A 47 2.10 1.59 -43.05
C ASP A 47 1.03 1.28 -41.98
N ALA A 48 -0.07 0.62 -42.36
CA ALA A 48 -1.10 0.19 -41.44
C ALA A 48 -0.55 -0.71 -40.31
N ILE A 49 0.28 -1.71 -40.68
CA ILE A 49 0.91 -2.61 -39.73
C ILE A 49 1.81 -1.85 -38.75
N LYS A 50 2.63 -0.91 -39.23
CA LYS A 50 3.50 -0.08 -38.37
C LYS A 50 2.72 0.76 -37.37
N ARG A 51 1.63 1.40 -37.81
CA ARG A 51 0.77 2.21 -36.93
C ARG A 51 0.12 1.35 -35.85
N VAL A 52 -0.36 0.16 -36.20
CA VAL A 52 -0.94 -0.78 -35.24
C VAL A 52 0.12 -1.26 -34.25
N ASP A 53 1.32 -1.61 -34.70
CA ASP A 53 2.40 -2.09 -33.83
C ASP A 53 2.86 -1.02 -32.83
N SER A 54 2.98 0.25 -33.28
CA SER A 54 3.24 1.38 -32.39
C SER A 54 2.12 1.59 -31.36
N ALA A 55 0.86 1.50 -31.80
CA ALA A 55 -0.29 1.61 -30.89
C ALA A 55 -0.29 0.48 -29.84
N LEU A 56 0.02 -0.75 -30.25
CA LEU A 56 0.14 -1.90 -29.35
C LEU A 56 1.29 -1.72 -28.37
N THR A 57 2.45 -1.24 -28.83
CA THR A 57 3.60 -0.93 -27.97
C THR A 57 3.24 0.11 -26.92
N THR A 58 2.52 1.17 -27.30
CA THR A 58 2.05 2.19 -26.38
C THR A 58 1.07 1.62 -25.34
N ILE A 59 0.10 0.81 -25.77
CA ILE A 59 -0.85 0.14 -24.87
C ILE A 59 -0.11 -0.79 -23.90
N ASN A 60 0.86 -1.55 -24.39
CA ASN A 60 1.67 -2.46 -23.57
C ASN A 60 2.50 -1.69 -22.54
N ALA A 61 3.07 -0.54 -22.90
CA ALA A 61 3.78 0.34 -21.96
C ALA A 61 2.87 0.82 -20.82
N ILE A 62 1.66 1.31 -21.16
CA ILE A 62 0.66 1.74 -20.17
C ILE A 62 0.23 0.56 -19.27
N ARG A 63 0.00 -0.63 -19.84
CA ARG A 63 -0.34 -1.83 -19.06
C ARG A 63 0.79 -2.23 -18.11
N SER A 64 2.03 -2.15 -18.57
CA SER A 64 3.22 -2.42 -17.75
C SER A 64 3.32 -1.45 -16.58
N GLU A 65 3.13 -0.15 -16.82
CA GLU A 65 3.12 0.87 -15.77
C GLU A 65 1.99 0.62 -14.75
N LEU A 66 0.78 0.32 -15.22
CA LEU A 66 -0.36 0.00 -14.37
C LEU A 66 -0.10 -1.28 -13.54
N GLY A 67 0.58 -2.28 -14.11
CA GLY A 67 1.01 -3.48 -13.39
C GLY A 67 2.05 -3.17 -12.30
N ALA A 68 3.01 -2.29 -12.59
CA ALA A 68 3.98 -1.84 -11.59
C ALA A 68 3.31 -1.08 -10.43
N VAL A 69 2.34 -0.20 -10.75
CA VAL A 69 1.54 0.52 -9.75
C VAL A 69 0.71 -0.44 -8.88
N GLN A 70 0.09 -1.45 -9.48
CA GLN A 70 -0.63 -2.50 -8.74
C GLN A 70 0.28 -3.25 -7.75
N ASN A 71 1.46 -3.70 -8.17
CA ASN A 71 2.44 -4.34 -7.29
C ASN A 71 2.85 -3.42 -6.12
N ARG A 72 3.00 -2.12 -6.39
CA ARG A 72 3.30 -1.13 -5.34
C ARG A 72 2.15 -1.00 -4.36
N PHE A 73 0.90 -0.99 -4.83
CA PHE A 73 -0.27 -0.96 -3.95
C PHE A 73 -0.38 -2.21 -3.09
N GLU A 74 -0.22 -3.40 -3.67
CA GLU A 74 -0.23 -4.66 -2.91
C GLU A 74 0.84 -4.68 -1.81
N SER A 75 2.07 -4.27 -2.14
CA SER A 75 3.17 -4.19 -1.17
C SER A 75 2.88 -3.18 -0.05
N THR A 76 2.31 -2.03 -0.41
CA THR A 76 1.95 -0.98 0.56
C THR A 76 0.82 -1.44 1.48
N ILE A 77 -0.19 -2.12 0.94
CA ILE A 77 -1.32 -2.66 1.71
C ILE A 77 -0.82 -3.73 2.70
N ALA A 78 0.04 -4.65 2.25
CA ALA A 78 0.59 -5.69 3.13
C ALA A 78 1.40 -5.09 4.29
N ASN A 79 2.23 -4.08 4.00
CA ASN A 79 2.99 -3.37 5.03
C ASN A 79 2.07 -2.61 6.00
N LEU A 80 1.05 -1.91 5.49
CA LEU A 80 0.09 -1.18 6.31
C LEU A 80 -0.72 -2.12 7.21
N SER A 81 -1.14 -3.28 6.71
CA SER A 81 -1.85 -4.30 7.51
C SER A 81 -0.99 -4.78 8.67
N THR A 82 0.29 -5.10 8.40
CA THR A 82 1.25 -5.52 9.44
C THR A 82 1.46 -4.42 10.48
N THR A 83 1.60 -3.18 10.02
CA THR A 83 1.76 -2.01 10.89
C THR A 83 0.52 -1.79 11.76
N SER A 84 -0.68 -1.93 11.19
CA SER A 84 -1.96 -1.79 11.89
C SER A 84 -2.12 -2.86 12.98
N GLU A 85 -1.78 -4.11 12.68
CA GLU A 85 -1.80 -5.21 13.66
C GLU A 85 -0.82 -4.96 14.81
N ASN A 86 0.42 -4.57 14.50
CA ASN A 86 1.42 -4.23 15.51
C ASN A 86 1.00 -3.06 16.39
N LEU A 87 0.40 -2.02 15.81
CA LEU A 87 -0.10 -0.86 16.55
C LEU A 87 -1.28 -1.24 17.46
N SER A 88 -2.20 -2.06 16.96
CA SER A 88 -3.33 -2.56 17.74
C SER A 88 -2.86 -3.41 18.93
N ALA A 89 -1.90 -4.32 18.71
CA ALA A 89 -1.30 -5.14 19.76
C ALA A 89 -0.51 -4.31 20.79
N ALA A 90 0.19 -3.25 20.36
CA ALA A 90 0.86 -2.31 21.26
C ALA A 90 -0.15 -1.53 22.10
N ASN A 91 -1.24 -1.04 21.49
CA ASN A 91 -2.29 -0.30 22.19
C ASN A 91 -3.04 -1.19 23.21
N SER A 92 -3.35 -2.43 22.85
CA SER A 92 -3.93 -3.41 23.79
C SER A 92 -3.02 -3.59 25.01
N ARG A 93 -1.71 -3.82 24.79
CA ARG A 93 -0.75 -3.99 25.90
C ARG A 93 -0.66 -2.77 26.81
N ILE A 94 -0.69 -1.56 26.25
CA ILE A 94 -0.71 -0.32 27.05
C ILE A 94 -1.99 -0.26 27.88
N ARG A 95 -3.15 -0.46 27.26
CA ARG A 95 -4.45 -0.42 27.95
C ARG A 95 -4.57 -1.50 29.03
N ASP A 96 -4.12 -2.71 28.76
CA ASP A 96 -4.15 -3.81 29.72
C ASP A 96 -3.21 -3.55 30.90
N ALA A 97 -2.02 -2.98 30.65
CA ALA A 97 -1.09 -2.58 31.70
C ALA A 97 -1.64 -1.44 32.58
N ASP A 98 -2.25 -0.42 31.96
CA ASP A 98 -2.87 0.70 32.66
C ASP A 98 -4.05 0.22 33.53
N PHE A 99 -4.89 -0.69 33.00
CA PHE A 99 -5.97 -1.30 33.77
C PHE A 99 -5.45 -2.11 34.95
N ALA A 100 -4.39 -2.90 34.76
CA ALA A 100 -3.78 -3.67 35.83
C ALA A 100 -3.21 -2.75 36.93
N ALA A 101 -2.56 -1.64 36.55
CA ALA A 101 -2.02 -0.66 37.49
C ALA A 101 -3.13 0.05 38.29
N GLU A 102 -4.18 0.53 37.63
CA GLU A 102 -5.32 1.19 38.28
C GLU A 102 -6.06 0.23 39.22
N THR A 103 -6.27 -1.02 38.79
CA THR A 103 -6.92 -2.04 39.63
C THR A 103 -6.07 -2.39 40.86
N ALA A 104 -4.75 -2.47 40.70
CA ALA A 104 -3.83 -2.69 41.82
C ALA A 104 -3.85 -1.53 42.82
N GLU A 105 -3.92 -0.28 42.34
CA GLU A 105 -3.98 0.90 43.20
C GLU A 105 -5.34 1.02 43.91
N LEU A 106 -6.43 0.71 43.22
CA LEU A 106 -7.76 0.61 43.82
C LEU A 106 -7.78 -0.44 44.93
N ALA A 107 -7.25 -1.63 44.67
CA ALA A 107 -7.15 -2.70 45.67
C ALA A 107 -6.28 -2.29 46.86
N ARG A 108 -5.12 -1.66 46.61
CA ARG A 108 -4.23 -1.12 47.64
C ARG A 108 -4.96 -0.11 48.52
N THR A 109 -5.68 0.82 47.91
CA THR A 109 -6.45 1.85 48.60
C THR A 109 -7.56 1.25 49.46
N GLN A 110 -8.28 0.26 48.96
CA GLN A 110 -9.31 -0.46 49.74
C GLN A 110 -8.71 -1.20 50.95
N VAL A 111 -7.56 -1.87 50.77
CA VAL A 111 -6.86 -2.55 51.88
C VAL A 111 -6.38 -1.54 52.92
N LEU A 112 -5.83 -0.40 52.49
CA LEU A 112 -5.41 0.67 53.40
C LEU A 112 -6.58 1.29 54.17
N GLN A 113 -7.74 1.45 53.53
CA GLN A 113 -8.95 1.93 54.21
C GLN A 113 -9.44 0.93 55.27
N GLN A 114 -9.49 -0.36 54.94
CA GLN A 114 -9.86 -1.42 55.90
C GLN A 114 -8.87 -1.52 57.06
N ALA A 115 -7.57 -1.45 56.78
CA ALA A 115 -6.51 -1.44 57.78
C ALA A 115 -6.60 -0.19 58.66
N GLY A 116 -6.82 0.99 58.08
CA GLY A 116 -7.01 2.25 58.80
C GLY A 116 -8.18 2.21 59.77
N LEU A 117 -9.32 1.64 59.37
CA LEU A 117 -10.47 1.43 60.25
C LEU A 117 -10.15 0.47 61.40
N SER A 118 -9.44 -0.63 61.13
CA SER A 118 -9.02 -1.59 62.17
C SER A 118 -8.01 -0.99 63.16
N VAL A 119 -7.04 -0.23 62.66
CA VAL A 119 -6.04 0.49 63.48
C VAL A 119 -6.71 1.57 64.31
N LEU A 120 -7.65 2.33 63.75
CA LEU A 120 -8.44 3.31 64.50
C LEU A 120 -9.28 2.64 65.60
N ALA A 121 -9.90 1.49 65.32
CA ALA A 121 -10.65 0.73 66.32
C ALA A 121 -9.74 0.23 67.46
N GLN A 122 -8.54 -0.29 67.14
CA GLN A 122 -7.54 -0.69 68.13
C GLN A 122 -7.00 0.50 68.93
N ALA A 123 -6.73 1.63 68.27
CA ALA A 123 -6.25 2.85 68.93
C ALA A 123 -7.30 3.43 69.89
N ASN A 124 -8.59 3.38 69.54
CA ASN A 124 -9.68 3.83 70.41
C ASN A 124 -9.96 2.87 71.58
N ALA A 125 -9.67 1.58 71.46
CA ALA A 125 -9.85 0.60 72.53
C ALA A 125 -8.76 0.67 73.62
N ARG A 126 -7.53 1.10 73.25
CA ARG A 126 -6.39 1.16 74.18
C ARG A 126 -6.58 2.12 75.38
N PRO A 127 -7.08 3.36 75.22
CA PRO A 127 -7.32 4.27 76.35
C PRO A 127 -8.31 3.71 77.37
N GLN A 128 -9.33 2.97 76.93
CA GLN A 128 -10.36 2.38 77.79
C GLN A 128 -9.78 1.26 78.66
N GLN A 129 -8.84 0.47 78.13
CA GLN A 129 -8.12 -0.55 78.90
C GLN A 129 -7.20 0.08 79.95
N VAL A 130 -6.58 1.22 79.65
CA VAL A 130 -5.73 1.94 80.63
C VAL A 130 -6.57 2.55 81.75
N LEU A 131 -7.77 3.06 81.46
CA LEU A 131 -8.67 3.58 82.49
C LEU A 131 -9.19 2.48 83.44
N GLN A 132 -9.40 1.26 82.95
CA GLN A 132 -9.73 0.11 83.81
C GLN A 132 -8.59 -0.26 84.77
N LEU A 133 -7.33 -0.04 84.38
CA LEU A 133 -6.16 -0.27 85.23
C LEU A 133 -5.90 0.84 86.25
N LEU A 134 -6.46 2.04 86.04
CA LEU A 134 -6.36 3.16 86.98
C LEU A 134 -7.52 3.22 87.98
N GLN A 135 -8.62 2.50 87.74
CA GLN A 135 -9.78 2.42 88.63
C GLN A 135 -9.84 1.12 89.44
N GLY A 136 -8.91 0.19 89.20
CA GLY A 136 -8.78 -1.11 89.88
C GLY A 136 -7.65 -1.16 90.89
#